data_AF-A0A1Z9Y7W8-F1
#
_entry.id   AF-A0A1Z9Y7W8-F1
#
_cell.length_a   1.000
_cell.length_b   1.000
_cell.length_c   1.000
_cell.angle_alpha   90.00
_cell.angle_beta   90.00
_cell.angle_gamma   90.00
#
_symmetry.space_group_name_H-M   'P 1'
#
loop_
_entity.id
_entity.type
_entity.pdbx_description
1 polymer ?
#
loop_
_entity_poly.entity_id
_entity_poly.type
_entity_poly.pdbx_seq_one_letter_code
_entity_poly.pdbx_strand_id
1 'polypeptide(L)'
;MLLLRFGLVLLAFALAAMCIWASGAGHFANEFGMISAYVWGKVSLVDLYLGFLLIGLVIAAFEPLKYSAPLILALIILGNIIGALWLAWRLPDIWIRLRRPAR
;
A
#
# COMPACT_ATOMS: atom_id res chain seq x y z
N MET A 1 16.06 -12.83 -0.86
CA MET A 1 14.64 -12.85 -0.40
C MET A 1 14.46 -12.22 0.97
N LEU A 2 15.23 -12.63 2.00
CA LEU A 2 15.12 -12.04 3.34
C LEU A 2 15.36 -10.51 3.35
N LEU A 3 16.42 -10.03 2.70
CA LEU A 3 16.75 -8.60 2.62
C LEU A 3 15.63 -7.75 2.00
N LEU A 4 15.01 -8.22 0.91
CA LEU A 4 13.91 -7.51 0.26
C LEU A 4 12.68 -7.42 1.17
N ARG A 5 12.34 -8.52 1.86
CA ARG A 5 11.23 -8.53 2.82
C ARG A 5 11.48 -7.57 3.98
N PHE A 6 12.71 -7.55 4.49
CA PHE A 6 13.10 -6.62 5.54
C PHE A 6 13.00 -5.17 5.07
N GLY A 7 13.47 -4.87 3.85
CA GLY A 7 13.31 -3.54 3.24
C GLY A 7 11.85 -3.11 3.13
N LEU A 8 10.97 -4.01 2.68
CA LEU A 8 9.51 -3.72 2.60
C LEU A 8 8.89 -3.45 3.97
N VAL A 9 9.24 -4.25 4.98
CA VAL A 9 8.78 -4.04 6.35
C VAL A 9 9.29 -2.70 6.89
N LEU A 10 10.56 -2.38 6.66
CA LEU A 10 11.15 -1.10 7.05
C LEU A 10 10.43 0.09 6.41
N LEU A 11 10.08 -0.01 5.12
CA LEU A 11 9.30 1.03 4.42
C LEU A 11 7.90 1.19 5.03
N ALA A 12 7.23 0.09 5.39
CA ALA A 12 5.94 0.14 6.08
C ALA A 12 6.04 0.85 7.43
N PHE A 13 7.06 0.53 8.23
CA PHE A 13 7.30 1.18 9.52
C PHE A 13 7.67 2.65 9.37
N ALA A 14 8.52 2.99 8.39
CA ALA A 14 8.88 4.38 8.11
C ALA A 14 7.64 5.22 7.76
N LEU A 15 6.77 4.71 6.88
CA LEU A 15 5.54 5.40 6.50
C LEU A 15 4.56 5.49 7.68
N ALA A 16 4.40 4.44 8.47
CA ALA A 16 3.57 4.46 9.68
C ALA A 16 4.06 5.52 10.69
N ALA A 17 5.38 5.62 10.91
CA ALA A 17 5.97 6.63 11.76
C ALA A 17 5.70 8.05 11.25
N MET A 18 5.78 8.27 9.94
CA MET A 18 5.42 9.56 9.33
C MET A 18 3.94 9.89 9.51
N CYS A 19 3.03 8.93 9.36
CA CYS A 19 1.60 9.13 9.63
C CYS A 19 1.32 9.48 11.09
N ILE A 20 1.98 8.79 12.04
CA ILE A 20 1.85 9.08 13.48
C ILE A 20 2.35 10.49 13.79
N TRP A 21 3.53 10.85 13.27
CA TRP A 21 4.09 12.19 13.42
C TRP A 21 3.16 13.27 12.85
N ALA A 22 2.67 13.09 11.62
CA ALA A 22 1.75 14.03 10.97
C ALA A 22 0.43 14.17 11.74
N SER A 23 -0.07 13.07 12.34
CA SER A 23 -1.29 13.09 13.16
C SER A 23 -1.15 13.93 14.43
N GLY A 24 0.07 14.08 14.96
CA GLY A 24 0.35 14.93 16.12
C GLY A 24 0.75 16.37 15.77
N ALA A 25 1.30 16.59 14.57
CA ALA A 25 1.81 17.89 14.13
C ALA A 25 0.80 18.72 13.31
N GLY A 26 -0.18 18.06 12.69
CA GLY A 26 -1.08 18.68 11.72
C GLY A 26 -2.56 18.36 11.92
N HIS A 27 -3.39 18.94 11.06
CA HIS A 27 -4.84 18.68 11.05
C HIS A 27 -5.25 18.06 9.71
N PHE A 28 -5.40 16.74 9.72
CA PHE A 28 -5.65 15.94 8.51
C PHE A 28 -6.75 16.51 7.61
N ALA A 29 -7.92 16.86 8.16
CA ALA A 29 -9.05 17.35 7.36
C ALA A 29 -8.74 18.68 6.65
N ASN A 30 -8.06 19.61 7.33
CA ASN A 30 -7.72 20.92 6.76
C ASN A 30 -6.64 20.77 5.67
N GLU A 31 -5.59 20.00 5.96
CA GLU A 31 -4.50 19.77 5.02
C GLU A 31 -4.93 18.96 3.80
N PHE A 32 -5.78 17.95 4.00
CA PHE A 32 -6.41 17.23 2.91
C PHE A 32 -7.28 18.14 2.04
N GLY A 33 -8.05 19.05 2.66
CA GLY A 33 -8.79 20.09 1.97
C GLY A 33 -7.89 20.97 1.09
N MET A 34 -6.75 21.43 1.64
CA MET A 34 -5.77 22.21 0.89
C MET A 34 -5.16 21.43 -0.28
N ILE A 35 -4.74 20.19 -0.08
CA ILE A 35 -4.19 19.32 -1.14
C ILE A 35 -5.23 19.16 -2.27
N SER A 36 -6.48 18.89 -1.91
CA SER A 36 -7.55 18.70 -2.90
C SER A 36 -7.91 19.97 -3.68
N ALA A 37 -7.53 21.16 -3.20
CA ALA A 37 -7.74 22.41 -3.91
C ALA A 37 -6.71 22.63 -5.04
N TYR A 38 -5.48 22.14 -4.87
CA TYR A 38 -4.41 22.30 -5.85
C TYR A 38 -4.56 21.33 -7.03
N VAL A 39 -4.24 21.79 -8.25
CA VAL A 39 -4.33 20.96 -9.47
C VAL A 39 -3.45 19.72 -9.36
N TRP A 40 -2.17 19.91 -9.00
CA TRP A 40 -1.26 18.78 -8.78
C TRP A 40 -1.65 17.94 -7.57
N GLY A 41 -2.24 18.53 -6.53
CA GLY A 41 -2.72 17.76 -5.39
C GLY A 41 -3.84 16.79 -5.77
N LYS A 42 -4.78 17.20 -6.64
CA LYS A 42 -5.79 16.29 -7.22
C LYS A 42 -5.14 15.17 -8.05
N VAL A 43 -4.16 15.50 -8.90
CA VAL A 43 -3.44 14.50 -9.70
C VAL A 43 -2.73 13.49 -8.79
N SER A 44 -2.04 13.95 -7.74
CA SER A 44 -1.38 13.08 -6.78
C SER A 44 -2.35 12.19 -6.00
N LEU A 45 -3.52 12.70 -5.62
CA LEU A 45 -4.56 11.89 -4.98
C LEU A 45 -5.09 10.81 -5.94
N VAL A 46 -5.37 11.16 -7.19
CA VAL A 46 -5.82 10.20 -8.20
C VAL A 46 -4.75 9.14 -8.45
N ASP A 47 -3.49 9.53 -8.64
CA ASP A 47 -2.36 8.62 -8.80
C ASP A 47 -2.23 7.65 -7.61
N LEU A 48 -2.31 8.17 -6.39
CA LEU A 48 -2.26 7.40 -5.16
C LEU A 48 -3.36 6.33 -5.10
N TYR A 49 -4.63 6.73 -5.29
CA TYR A 49 -5.76 5.81 -5.20
C TYR A 49 -5.82 4.83 -6.39
N LEU A 50 -5.37 5.23 -7.59
CA LEU A 50 -5.18 4.30 -8.70
C LEU A 50 -4.10 3.26 -8.36
N GLY A 51 -2.99 3.67 -7.75
CA GLY A 51 -1.98 2.75 -7.25
C GLY A 51 -2.54 1.74 -6.24
N PHE A 52 -3.39 2.19 -5.30
CA PHE A 52 -4.07 1.31 -4.35
C PHE A 52 -5.02 0.34 -5.04
N LEU A 53 -5.78 0.80 -6.04
CA LEU A 53 -6.65 -0.07 -6.82
C LEU A 53 -5.85 -1.15 -7.55
N LEU A 54 -4.77 -0.77 -8.23
CA LEU A 54 -3.90 -1.71 -8.96
C LEU A 54 -3.32 -2.78 -8.03
N ILE A 55 -2.78 -2.38 -6.88
CA ILE A 55 -2.29 -3.34 -5.88
C ILE A 55 -3.44 -4.17 -5.29
N GLY A 56 -4.59 -3.55 -5.05
CA GLY A 56 -5.79 -4.24 -4.55
C GLY A 56 -6.27 -5.34 -5.51
N LEU A 57 -6.20 -5.12 -6.82
CA LEU A 57 -6.48 -6.14 -7.83
C LEU A 57 -5.49 -7.31 -7.76
N VAL A 58 -4.20 -7.02 -7.53
CA VAL A 58 -3.19 -8.07 -7.34
C VAL A 58 -3.47 -8.88 -6.08
N ILE A 59 -3.85 -8.22 -4.97
CA ILE A 59 -4.28 -8.90 -3.73
C ILE A 59 -5.50 -9.78 -3.99
N ALA A 60 -6.52 -9.25 -4.69
CA ALA A 60 -7.72 -10.00 -5.04
C ALA A 60 -7.44 -11.23 -5.90
N ALA A 61 -6.44 -11.15 -6.80
CA ALA A 61 -6.03 -12.26 -7.64
C ALA A 61 -5.21 -13.33 -6.87
N PHE A 62 -4.51 -12.94 -5.82
CA PHE A 62 -3.66 -13.85 -5.03
C PHE A 62 -4.37 -14.49 -3.83
N GLU A 63 -5.33 -13.79 -3.23
CA GLU A 63 -5.97 -14.18 -1.98
C GLU A 63 -7.44 -14.60 -2.19
N PRO A 64 -7.95 -15.58 -1.42
CA PRO A 64 -9.38 -15.83 -1.38
C PRO A 64 -10.14 -14.62 -0.81
N LEU A 65 -11.42 -14.48 -1.19
CA LEU A 65 -12.26 -13.32 -0.85
C LEU A 65 -12.23 -12.92 0.65
N LYS A 66 -12.23 -13.92 1.53
CA LYS A 66 -12.17 -13.72 3.00
C LYS A 66 -10.94 -12.95 3.50
N TYR A 67 -9.83 -12.98 2.74
CA TYR A 67 -8.60 -12.28 3.08
C TYR A 67 -8.39 -11.06 2.20
N SER A 68 -8.73 -11.11 0.91
CA SER A 68 -8.57 -9.95 0.02
C SER A 68 -9.45 -8.78 0.43
N ALA A 69 -10.73 -9.00 0.78
CA ALA A 69 -11.63 -7.92 1.14
C ALA A 69 -11.10 -7.04 2.31
N PRO A 70 -10.73 -7.61 3.49
CA PRO A 70 -10.19 -6.79 4.57
C PRO A 70 -8.82 -6.18 4.24
N LEU A 71 -7.97 -6.86 3.45
CA LEU A 71 -6.67 -6.31 3.05
C LEU A 71 -6.82 -5.12 2.09
N ILE A 72 -7.75 -5.18 1.15
CA ILE A 72 -8.02 -4.08 0.21
C ILE A 72 -8.65 -2.90 0.94
N LEU A 73 -9.58 -3.16 1.87
CA LEU A 73 -10.13 -2.11 2.71
C LEU A 73 -9.03 -1.43 3.54
N ALA A 74 -8.17 -2.22 4.17
CA ALA A 74 -7.03 -1.70 4.92
C ALA A 74 -6.07 -0.92 4.01
N LEU A 75 -5.83 -1.37 2.78
CA LEU A 75 -5.00 -0.68 1.78
C LEU A 75 -5.57 0.69 1.40
N ILE A 76 -6.88 0.82 1.24
CA ILE A 76 -7.51 2.11 0.91
C ILE A 76 -7.37 3.11 2.07
N ILE A 77 -7.40 2.64 3.31
CA ILE A 77 -7.35 3.49 4.52
C ILE A 77 -5.90 3.82 4.91
N LEU A 78 -5.05 2.80 4.99
CA LEU A 78 -3.67 2.89 5.50
C LEU A 78 -2.63 2.99 4.38
N GLY A 79 -3.05 2.90 3.12
CA GLY A 79 -2.21 3.06 1.95
C GLY A 79 -1.07 2.07 1.89
N ASN A 80 0.08 2.56 1.43
CA ASN A 80 1.26 1.75 1.14
C ASN A 80 1.86 1.02 2.34
N ILE A 81 1.45 1.31 3.58
CA ILE A 81 1.80 0.50 4.76
C ILE A 81 1.31 -0.93 4.54
N ILE A 82 0.04 -1.11 4.15
CA ILE A 82 -0.56 -2.42 3.91
C ILE A 82 0.00 -3.05 2.64
N GLY A 83 0.19 -2.26 1.58
CA GLY A 83 0.80 -2.75 0.34
C GLY A 83 2.19 -3.33 0.57
N ALA A 84 3.04 -2.64 1.35
CA ALA A 84 4.39 -3.09 1.67
C ALA A 84 4.38 -4.33 2.58
N LEU A 85 3.53 -4.38 3.62
CA LEU A 85 3.41 -5.55 4.50
C LEU A 85 2.89 -6.77 3.75
N TRP A 86 1.87 -6.61 2.90
CA TRP A 86 1.33 -7.69 2.10
C TRP A 86 2.37 -8.22 1.10
N LEU A 87 3.09 -7.32 0.40
CA LEU A 87 4.19 -7.72 -0.46
C LEU A 87 5.27 -8.46 0.33
N ALA A 88 5.68 -7.96 1.50
CA ALA A 88 6.67 -8.63 2.34
C ALA A 88 6.23 -10.03 2.76
N TRP A 89 4.93 -10.23 2.97
CA TRP A 89 4.35 -11.53 3.29
C TRP A 89 4.35 -12.47 2.09
N ARG A 90 3.88 -12.02 0.91
CA ARG A 90 3.69 -12.85 -0.29
C ARG A 90 4.88 -12.92 -1.25
N LEU A 91 5.92 -12.12 -1.03
CA LEU A 91 7.11 -12.08 -1.89
C LEU A 91 7.72 -13.48 -2.17
N PRO A 92 7.85 -14.41 -1.19
CA PRO A 92 8.37 -15.75 -1.48
C PRO A 92 7.51 -16.52 -2.49
N ASP A 93 6.19 -16.50 -2.33
CA ASP A 93 5.26 -17.22 -3.19
C ASP A 93 5.23 -16.62 -4.60
N ILE A 94 5.22 -15.29 -4.69
CA ILE A 94 5.32 -14.55 -5.96
C ILE A 94 6.62 -14.93 -6.68
N TRP A 95 7.75 -14.91 -5.97
CA TRP A 95 9.05 -15.23 -6.54
C TRP A 95 9.13 -16.66 -7.08
N ILE A 96 8.57 -17.63 -6.34
CA ILE A 96 8.51 -19.02 -6.77
C ILE A 96 7.66 -19.16 -8.03
N ARG A 97 6.49 -18.50 -8.09
CA ARG A 97 5.59 -18.57 -9.25
C ARG A 97 6.18 -17.93 -10.50
N LEU A 98 6.83 -16.76 -10.37
CA LEU A 98 7.45 -16.05 -11.50
C LEU A 98 8.67 -16.78 -12.08
N ARG A 99 9.33 -17.62 -11.29
CA ARG A 99 10.50 -18.41 -11.74
C ARG A 99 10.16 -19.77 -12.32
N ARG A 100 8.89 -20.20 -12.25
CA ARG A 100 8.47 -21.42 -12.93
C ARG A 100 8.41 -21.15 -14.44
N PRO A 101 9.02 -22.01 -15.29
CA PRO A 101 8.83 -21.90 -16.72
C PRO A 101 7.34 -21.97 -17.04
N ALA A 102 6.87 -21.08 -17.92
CA ALA A 102 5.52 -21.19 -18.46
C ALA A 102 5.39 -22.55 -19.13
N ARG A 103 4.42 -23.36 -18.68
CA ARG A 103 4.03 -24.60 -19.36
C ARG A 103 3.17 -24.26 -20.56
#